data_AF-A0A6M0L734-F1
#
_entry.id   AF-A0A6M0L734-F1
#
_cell.length_a   1.000
_cell.length_b   1.000
_cell.length_c   1.000
_cell.angle_alpha   90.00
_cell.angle_beta   90.00
_cell.angle_gamma   90.00
#
_symmetry.space_group_name_H-M   'P 1'
#
loop_
_entity.id
_entity.type
_entity.pdbx_description
1 polymer ?
#
loop_
_entity_poly.entity_id
_entity_poly.type
_entity_poly.pdbx_seq_one_letter_code
_entity_poly.pdbx_strand_id
1 'polypeptide(L)'
;MDIWILVIAFLAIAIVLLIASFYASDDNEVLEQLENLQTQHSQELFAIKTRISEIEQELSEPMMLNFGGQDSEPVEEVPLEIIELNEISDLTKEEVIRLYSQGFTMKEIANDVTLNVKTVQLIVDDYIENR
;
A
#
# COMPACT_ATOMS: atom_id res chain seq x y z
N MET A 1 19.06 -57.53 -30.46
CA MET A 1 19.96 -56.38 -30.27
C MET A 1 19.18 -55.13 -29.87
N ASP A 2 17.91 -55.06 -30.22
CA ASP A 2 17.00 -53.94 -29.98
C ASP A 2 16.61 -53.76 -28.50
N ILE A 3 16.49 -54.84 -27.73
CA ILE A 3 16.16 -54.75 -26.29
C ILE A 3 17.26 -54.01 -25.49
N TRP A 4 18.53 -54.23 -25.84
CA TRP A 4 19.67 -53.57 -25.19
C TRP A 4 19.73 -52.08 -25.54
N ILE A 5 19.33 -51.71 -26.76
CA ILE A 5 19.21 -50.31 -27.19
C ILE A 5 18.14 -49.58 -26.37
N LEU A 6 17.01 -50.25 -26.09
CA LEU A 6 15.92 -49.70 -25.28
C LEU A 6 16.34 -49.46 -23.83
N VAL A 7 17.09 -50.41 -23.25
CA VAL A 7 17.61 -50.29 -21.88
C VAL A 7 18.60 -49.12 -21.77
N ILE A 8 19.48 -48.94 -22.75
CA ILE A 8 20.44 -47.83 -22.78
C ILE A 8 19.72 -46.49 -22.99
N ALA A 9 18.70 -46.45 -23.84
CA ALA A 9 17.89 -45.24 -24.05
C ALA A 9 17.13 -44.82 -22.79
N PHE A 10 16.54 -45.77 -22.06
CA PHE A 10 15.90 -45.50 -20.77
C PHE A 10 16.89 -45.01 -19.72
N LEU A 11 18.08 -45.60 -19.68
CA LEU A 11 19.16 -45.18 -18.78
C LEU A 11 19.58 -43.72 -19.07
N ALA A 12 19.73 -43.37 -20.35
CA ALA A 12 20.06 -42.01 -20.75
C ALA A 12 18.96 -41.01 -20.35
N ILE A 13 17.69 -41.37 -20.54
CA ILE A 13 16.54 -40.55 -20.12
C ILE A 13 16.53 -40.36 -18.59
N ALA A 14 16.81 -41.41 -17.83
CA ALA A 14 16.89 -41.33 -16.37
C ALA A 14 18.02 -40.39 -15.90
N ILE A 15 19.18 -40.43 -16.56
CA ILE A 15 20.30 -39.52 -16.25
C ILE A 15 19.93 -38.08 -16.59
N VAL A 16 19.27 -37.84 -17.73
CA VAL A 16 18.82 -36.50 -18.13
C VAL A 16 17.76 -35.97 -17.15
N LEU A 17 16.80 -36.80 -16.74
CA LEU A 17 15.80 -36.44 -15.73
C LEU A 17 16.43 -36.18 -14.36
N LEU A 18 17.49 -36.90 -14.01
CA LEU A 18 18.23 -36.68 -12.76
C LEU A 18 18.87 -35.30 -12.74
N ILE A 19 19.49 -34.88 -13.86
CA ILE A 19 20.06 -33.53 -13.99
C ILE A 19 18.95 -32.47 -13.96
N ALA A 20 17.81 -32.73 -14.61
CA ALA A 20 16.65 -31.84 -14.55
C ALA A 20 16.03 -31.75 -13.14
N SER A 21 16.05 -32.84 -12.37
CA SER A 21 15.56 -32.89 -11.00
C SER A 21 16.40 -32.05 -10.05
N PHE A 22 17.71 -31.95 -10.29
CA PHE A 22 18.55 -31.03 -9.53
C PHE A 22 18.14 -29.57 -9.76
N TYR A 23 17.68 -29.24 -10.97
CA TYR A 23 17.15 -27.92 -11.28
C TYR A 23 15.75 -27.67 -10.68
N ALA A 24 14.88 -28.67 -10.67
CA ALA A 24 13.57 -28.59 -10.01
C ALA A 24 13.64 -28.58 -8.47
N SER A 25 14.81 -28.86 -7.89
CA SER A 25 15.02 -28.83 -6.44
C SER A 25 15.23 -27.41 -5.87
N ASP A 26 15.35 -26.40 -6.74
CA ASP A 26 15.48 -24.97 -6.41
C ASP A 26 14.12 -24.33 -6.02
N ASP A 27 13.00 -24.95 -6.42
CA ASP A 27 11.64 -24.47 -6.12
C ASP A 27 11.32 -24.46 -4.61
N ASN A 28 12.08 -25.20 -3.81
CA ASN A 28 11.92 -25.25 -2.35
C ASN A 28 12.35 -23.93 -1.68
N GLU A 29 13.32 -23.23 -2.25
CA GLU A 29 13.78 -21.92 -1.74
C GLU A 29 12.70 -20.86 -1.97
N VAL A 30 11.99 -20.93 -3.10
CA VAL A 30 10.85 -20.05 -3.41
C VAL A 30 9.66 -20.31 -2.47
N LEU A 31 9.39 -21.57 -2.14
CA LEU A 31 8.37 -21.94 -1.15
C LEU A 31 8.72 -21.43 0.25
N GLU A 32 9.98 -21.54 0.66
CA GLU A 32 10.46 -21.03 1.94
C GLU A 32 10.43 -19.50 2.00
N GLN A 33 10.79 -18.81 0.91
CA GLN A 33 10.65 -17.36 0.79
C GLN A 33 9.18 -16.93 0.90
N LEU A 34 8.26 -17.67 0.28
CA LEU A 34 6.81 -17.38 0.33
C LEU A 34 6.22 -17.60 1.73
N GLU A 35 6.64 -18.64 2.44
CA GLU A 35 6.23 -18.91 3.83
C GLU A 35 6.73 -17.81 4.79
N ASN A 36 7.97 -17.37 4.61
CA ASN A 36 8.53 -16.26 5.38
C ASN A 36 7.80 -14.94 5.08
N LEU A 37 7.47 -14.67 3.82
CA LEU A 37 6.69 -13.51 3.40
C LEU A 37 5.27 -13.55 3.99
N GLN A 38 4.59 -14.70 3.94
CA GLN A 38 3.26 -14.88 4.52
C GLN A 38 3.25 -14.62 6.04
N THR A 39 4.26 -15.13 6.74
CA THR A 39 4.39 -14.97 8.19
C THR A 39 4.64 -13.52 8.58
N GLN A 40 5.51 -12.82 7.83
CA GLN A 40 5.80 -11.41 8.04
C GLN A 40 4.57 -10.52 7.76
N HIS A 41 3.87 -10.76 6.65
CA HIS A 41 2.67 -10.01 6.28
C HIS A 41 1.54 -10.20 7.30
N SER A 42 1.41 -11.37 7.90
CA SER A 42 0.42 -11.61 8.97
C SER A 42 0.70 -10.73 10.18
N GLN A 43 1.96 -10.66 10.64
CA GLN A 43 2.36 -9.83 11.78
C GLN A 43 2.13 -8.34 11.51
N GLU A 44 2.45 -7.88 10.30
CA GLU A 44 2.21 -6.50 9.87
C GLU A 44 0.71 -6.17 9.81
N LEU A 45 -0.13 -7.07 9.28
CA LEU A 45 -1.58 -6.91 9.29
C LEU A 45 -2.16 -6.84 10.71
N PHE A 46 -1.64 -7.64 11.63
CA PHE A 46 -2.04 -7.55 13.04
C PHE A 46 -1.61 -6.21 13.67
N ALA A 47 -0.39 -5.76 13.43
CA ALA A 47 0.10 -4.48 13.94
C ALA A 47 -0.72 -3.30 13.39
N ILE A 48 -1.07 -3.32 12.11
CA ILE A 48 -1.93 -2.32 11.46
C ILE A 48 -3.34 -2.35 12.06
N LYS A 49 -3.92 -3.54 12.25
CA LYS A 49 -5.23 -3.70 12.90
C LYS A 49 -5.25 -3.15 14.33
N THR A 50 -4.19 -3.37 15.10
CA THR A 50 -4.08 -2.83 16.46
C THR A 50 -4.01 -1.31 16.44
N ARG A 51 -3.18 -0.72 15.56
CA ARG A 51 -3.10 0.74 15.41
C ARG A 51 -4.42 1.36 14.95
N ILE A 52 -5.12 0.72 14.02
CA ILE A 52 -6.46 1.15 13.58
C ILE A 52 -7.46 1.02 14.74
N SER A 53 -7.44 -0.07 15.50
CA SER A 53 -8.33 -0.24 16.66
C SER A 53 -8.07 0.79 17.76
N GLU A 54 -6.82 1.19 17.96
CA GLU A 54 -6.43 2.25 18.90
C GLU A 54 -6.94 3.61 18.42
N ILE A 55 -6.73 3.93 17.14
CA ILE A 55 -7.26 5.16 16.52
C ILE A 55 -8.79 5.18 16.53
N GLU A 56 -9.44 4.05 16.20
CA GLU A 56 -10.89 3.90 16.29
C GLU A 56 -11.37 4.05 17.73
N GLN A 57 -10.60 3.60 18.73
CA GLN A 57 -10.95 3.74 20.14
C GLN A 57 -10.79 5.18 20.62
N GLU A 58 -9.76 5.91 20.18
CA GLU A 58 -9.63 7.36 20.41
C GLU A 58 -10.74 8.16 19.72
N LEU A 59 -11.19 7.72 18.54
CA LEU A 59 -12.31 8.31 17.81
C LEU A 59 -13.68 7.91 18.39
N SER A 60 -13.76 6.74 19.03
CA SER A 60 -14.96 6.16 19.64
C SER A 60 -15.07 6.44 21.14
N GLU A 61 -14.06 7.06 21.76
CA GLU A 61 -14.35 7.88 22.91
C GLU A 61 -15.39 8.87 22.41
N PRO A 62 -16.66 8.79 22.89
CA PRO A 62 -17.58 9.87 22.61
C PRO A 62 -16.82 11.08 23.05
N MET A 63 -16.61 12.02 22.13
CA MET A 63 -16.09 13.33 22.43
C MET A 63 -16.97 13.86 23.57
N MET A 64 -16.59 13.54 24.81
CA MET A 64 -17.14 14.08 26.03
C MET A 64 -16.52 15.45 26.01
N LEU A 65 -17.13 16.31 25.20
CA LEU A 65 -17.21 17.72 25.45
C LEU A 65 -17.63 17.81 26.92
N ASN A 66 -16.64 18.02 27.75
CA ASN A 66 -16.78 18.48 29.10
C ASN A 66 -17.49 19.83 29.02
N PHE A 67 -18.81 19.81 28.92
CA PHE A 67 -19.68 20.97 29.14
C PHE A 67 -19.69 21.24 30.65
N GLY A 68 -18.60 21.82 31.11
CA GLY A 68 -18.40 22.29 32.48
C GLY A 68 -17.77 23.67 32.45
N GLY A 69 -18.59 24.70 32.24
CA GLY A 69 -18.17 26.10 32.33
C GLY A 69 -19.15 27.04 31.65
N GLN A 70 -19.84 27.85 32.45
CA GLN A 70 -20.48 29.09 32.02
C GLN A 70 -19.50 29.90 31.17
N ASP A 71 -19.86 30.22 29.93
CA ASP A 71 -20.12 31.59 29.47
C ASP A 71 -20.48 31.54 27.98
N SER A 72 -21.59 32.20 27.65
CA SER A 72 -22.15 32.27 26.31
C SER A 72 -21.30 33.17 25.42
N GLU A 73 -20.60 32.59 24.44
CA GLU A 73 -20.04 33.29 23.27
C GLU A 73 -20.42 32.52 21.98
N PRO A 74 -20.69 33.21 20.87
CA PRO A 74 -21.23 32.60 19.66
C PRO A 74 -20.18 31.69 19.02
N VAL A 75 -20.65 30.57 18.46
CA VAL A 75 -19.86 29.58 17.72
C VAL A 75 -19.00 30.28 16.68
N GLU A 76 -17.71 30.41 16.96
CA GLU A 76 -16.70 30.84 16.01
C GLU A 76 -16.50 29.71 15.01
N GLU A 77 -16.86 29.94 13.75
CA GLU A 77 -16.57 29.03 12.65
C GLU A 77 -15.07 28.74 12.66
N VAL A 78 -14.68 27.51 12.99
CA VAL A 78 -13.29 27.06 12.93
C VAL A 78 -12.78 27.39 11.53
N PRO A 79 -11.78 28.27 11.38
CA PRO A 79 -11.24 28.60 10.07
C PRO A 79 -10.75 27.31 9.42
N LEU A 80 -11.28 27.01 8.23
CA LEU A 80 -10.76 25.95 7.39
C LEU A 80 -9.28 26.26 7.10
N GLU A 81 -8.36 25.64 7.84
CA GLU A 81 -6.94 25.75 7.59
C GLU A 81 -6.65 25.23 6.18
N ILE A 82 -6.44 26.17 5.28
CA ILE A 82 -5.90 25.97 3.95
C ILE A 82 -4.44 25.59 4.16
N ILE A 83 -4.14 24.29 4.10
CA ILE A 83 -2.75 23.79 4.10
C ILE A 83 -2.07 24.44 2.89
N GLU A 84 -1.08 25.30 3.14
CA GLU A 84 -0.30 25.96 2.11
C GLU A 84 0.47 24.90 1.32
N LEU A 85 0.50 25.01 -0.02
CA LEU A 85 1.19 24.06 -0.92
C LEU A 85 2.67 23.83 -0.57
N ASN A 86 3.28 24.75 0.17
CA ASN A 86 4.67 24.71 0.57
C ASN A 86 4.94 23.73 1.73
N GLU A 87 3.91 23.33 2.48
CA GLU A 87 4.02 22.34 3.56
C GLU A 87 3.84 20.90 3.05
N ILE A 88 3.42 20.76 1.80
CA ILE A 88 3.21 19.46 1.16
C ILE A 88 4.55 18.98 0.63
N SER A 89 4.98 17.81 1.09
CA SER A 89 6.20 17.14 0.61
C SER A 89 6.20 17.04 -0.92
N ASP A 90 7.35 17.29 -1.54
CA ASP A 90 7.49 17.21 -3.00
C ASP A 90 7.17 15.81 -3.54
N LEU A 91 7.42 14.77 -2.73
CA LEU A 91 7.02 13.39 -3.02
C LEU A 91 5.50 13.25 -3.14
N THR A 92 4.76 13.94 -2.27
CA THR A 92 3.29 13.95 -2.25
C THR A 92 2.74 14.68 -3.46
N LYS A 93 3.40 15.76 -3.91
CA LYS A 93 3.02 16.47 -5.15
C LYS A 93 3.22 15.59 -6.37
N GLU A 94 4.36 14.90 -6.46
CA GLU A 94 4.65 13.97 -7.56
C GLU A 94 3.63 12.83 -7.61
N GLU A 95 3.23 12.30 -6.44
CA GLU A 95 2.20 11.28 -6.33
C GLU A 95 0.84 11.77 -6.84
N VAL A 96 0.41 12.97 -6.43
CA VAL A 96 -0.83 13.60 -6.91
C VAL A 96 -0.83 13.75 -8.44
N ILE A 97 0.27 14.24 -9.01
CA ILE A 97 0.42 14.43 -10.46
C ILE A 97 0.39 13.08 -11.19
N ARG A 98 1.03 12.06 -10.62
CA ARG A 98 1.06 10.70 -11.17
C ARG A 98 -0.34 10.09 -11.23
N LEU A 99 -1.09 10.17 -10.13
CA LEU A 99 -2.46 9.66 -10.06
C LEU A 99 -3.39 10.44 -11.00
N TYR A 100 -3.23 11.76 -11.07
CA TYR A 100 -3.97 12.58 -12.03
C TYR A 100 -3.70 12.16 -13.49
N SER A 101 -2.42 11.93 -13.83
CA SER A 101 -2.02 11.51 -15.18
C SER A 101 -2.52 10.12 -15.56
N GLN A 102 -2.82 9.27 -14.58
CA GLN A 102 -3.43 7.95 -14.76
C GLN A 102 -4.96 8.01 -14.95
N GLY A 103 -5.57 9.19 -14.77
CA GLY A 103 -7.00 9.42 -14.99
C GLY A 103 -7.87 9.26 -13.74
N PHE A 104 -7.28 9.22 -12.55
CA PHE A 104 -8.04 9.20 -11.29
C PHE A 104 -8.74 10.54 -11.04
N THR A 105 -9.88 10.49 -10.35
CA THR A 105 -10.64 11.70 -10.01
C THR A 105 -10.03 12.42 -8.81
N MET A 106 -10.22 13.74 -8.73
CA MET A 106 -9.66 14.57 -7.63
C MET A 106 -10.07 14.06 -6.23
N LYS A 107 -11.25 13.46 -6.12
CA LYS A 107 -11.77 12.89 -4.87
C LYS A 107 -11.06 11.58 -4.49
N GLU A 108 -10.73 10.75 -5.47
CA GLU A 108 -9.97 9.50 -5.25
C GLU A 108 -8.52 9.84 -4.86
N ILE A 109 -7.89 10.77 -5.57
CA ILE A 109 -6.53 11.22 -5.27
C ILE A 109 -6.45 11.83 -3.86
N ALA A 110 -7.44 12.64 -3.48
CA ALA A 110 -7.53 13.21 -2.14
C ALA A 110 -7.61 12.13 -1.05
N ASN A 111 -8.33 11.05 -1.32
CA ASN A 111 -8.46 9.94 -0.39
C ASN A 111 -7.17 9.13 -0.31
N ASP A 112 -6.53 8.84 -1.45
CA ASP A 112 -5.31 8.02 -1.51
C ASP A 112 -4.09 8.73 -0.90
N VAL A 113 -4.02 10.05 -1.08
CA VAL A 113 -2.92 10.89 -0.59
C VAL A 113 -3.26 11.51 0.78
N THR A 114 -4.46 11.24 1.32
CA THR A 114 -4.97 11.80 2.60
C THR A 114 -4.89 13.33 2.62
N LEU A 115 -5.13 13.96 1.47
CA LEU A 115 -5.14 15.41 1.30
C LEU A 115 -6.57 15.90 1.09
N ASN A 116 -6.82 17.17 1.39
CA ASN A 116 -8.10 17.76 1.05
C ASN A 116 -8.27 17.86 -0.47
N VAL A 117 -9.49 17.63 -0.97
CA VAL A 117 -9.82 17.76 -2.40
C VAL A 117 -9.44 19.14 -2.95
N LYS A 118 -9.58 20.21 -2.15
CA LYS A 118 -9.17 21.57 -2.54
C LYS A 118 -7.65 21.69 -2.72
N THR A 119 -6.89 21.02 -1.88
CA THR A 119 -5.42 21.00 -1.94
C THR A 119 -4.94 20.20 -3.15
N VAL A 120 -5.55 19.05 -3.43
CA VAL A 120 -5.28 18.26 -4.64
C VAL A 120 -5.60 19.07 -5.89
N GLN A 121 -6.73 19.78 -5.89
CA GLN A 121 -7.11 20.66 -6.99
C GLN A 121 -6.05 21.74 -7.21
N LEU A 122 -5.58 22.39 -6.15
CA LEU A 122 -4.55 23.43 -6.24
C LEU A 122 -3.21 22.90 -6.80
N ILE A 123 -2.81 21.67 -6.41
CA ILE A 123 -1.60 21.01 -6.95
C ILE A 123 -1.77 20.72 -8.45
N VAL A 124 -2.93 20.21 -8.85
CA VAL A 124 -3.19 19.87 -10.25
C VAL A 124 -3.32 21.13 -11.11
N ASP A 125 -3.98 22.17 -10.60
CA ASP A 125 -4.13 23.45 -11.29
C ASP A 125 -2.73 24.09 -11.52
N ASP A 126 -1.86 24.10 -10.50
CA ASP A 126 -0.47 24.56 -10.62
C ASP A 126 0.34 23.71 -11.63
N TYR A 127 0.15 22.39 -11.64
CA TYR A 127 0.79 21.49 -12.61
C TYR A 127 0.33 21.75 -14.05
N ILE A 128 -0.95 22.07 -14.27
CA ILE A 128 -1.49 22.39 -15.59
C ILE A 128 -1.02 23.76 -16.06
N GLU A 129 -0.93 24.75 -15.16
CA GLU A 129 -0.50 26.11 -15.49
C GLU A 129 1.01 26.20 -15.78
N ASN A 130 1.83 25.42 -15.08
CA ASN A 130 3.29 25.36 -15.26
C ASN A 130 3.76 24.37 -16.35
N ARG A 131 2.85 23.84 -17.18
CA ARG A 131 3.13 22.90 -18.28
C ARG A 131 3.28 23.57 -19.64
#